data_AF-A0A2D4WR22-F1
#
_entry.id   AF-A0A2D4WR22-F1
#
_cell.length_a   1.000
_cell.length_b   1.000
_cell.length_c   1.000
_cell.angle_alpha   90.00
_cell.angle_beta   90.00
_cell.angle_gamma   90.00
#
_symmetry.space_group_name_H-M   'P 1'
#
loop_
_entity.id
_entity.type
_entity.pdbx_description
1 polymer ?
#
loop_
_entity_poly.entity_id
_entity_poly.type
_entity_poly.pdbx_seq_one_letter_code
_entity_poly.pdbx_strand_id
1 'polypeptide(L)'
;MIIPSTSRLTTSLALVAGLCASASADTITVCADGSCDFSDPSAAIASALPGDVVEIGEGTYLLDESISLIGNQITVRGAVDASGQPATIFDGQGSFVVMGLAYADQALVENLVITNGYGDYGGGARFIASSDVIVRNCHFRNNHANWDGGGLRMSLNTTLTLVDCEITGNTADHPTWPGQSRGAGANVSGATLTLVRTRVCGNIDSSTAGLQQITGVNESELIGFGACIQSDCGVCVTTEPSDLNFDGRVDGADMTILLSAWGDAGPGDLDGSGIVDGGDLTKLLASWS
;
A
#
# COMPACT_ATOMS: atom_id res chain seq x y z
N MET A 1 -39.84 -52.63 53.77
CA MET A 1 -39.95 -51.14 53.81
C MET A 1 -38.55 -50.61 53.99
N ILE A 2 -37.99 -50.04 52.93
CA ILE A 2 -36.91 -49.03 52.81
C ILE A 2 -36.62 -49.00 51.30
N ILE A 3 -37.10 -47.95 50.64
CA ILE A 3 -36.76 -47.59 49.26
C ILE A 3 -35.55 -46.65 49.36
N PRO A 4 -34.43 -46.86 48.64
CA PRO A 4 -33.30 -45.95 48.73
C PRO A 4 -33.61 -44.62 48.01
N SER A 5 -33.32 -43.53 48.70
CA SER A 5 -33.49 -42.15 48.26
C SER A 5 -32.42 -41.72 47.26
N THR A 6 -32.86 -40.89 46.32
CA THR A 6 -32.16 -40.16 45.26
C THR A 6 -30.83 -39.49 45.65
N SER A 7 -29.76 -39.70 44.87
CA SER A 7 -28.64 -38.75 44.76
C SER A 7 -28.62 -38.13 43.36
N ARG A 8 -29.15 -36.92 43.21
CA ARG A 8 -28.95 -36.12 41.99
C ARG A 8 -27.58 -35.47 42.10
N LEU A 9 -26.62 -35.91 41.29
CA LEU A 9 -25.39 -35.13 41.06
C LEU A 9 -25.79 -33.85 40.33
N THR A 10 -25.73 -32.72 41.03
CA THR A 10 -25.76 -31.39 40.41
C THR A 10 -24.35 -31.06 39.93
N THR A 11 -24.07 -31.37 38.67
CA THR A 11 -22.89 -30.88 37.96
C THR A 11 -23.01 -29.36 37.86
N SER A 12 -22.28 -28.65 38.72
CA SER A 12 -22.20 -27.20 38.67
C SER A 12 -21.30 -26.82 37.50
N LEU A 13 -21.91 -26.48 36.36
CA LEU A 13 -21.21 -25.93 35.20
C LEU A 13 -20.83 -24.49 35.55
N ALA A 14 -19.60 -24.28 35.98
CA ALA A 14 -19.05 -22.94 36.14
C ALA A 14 -18.91 -22.32 34.74
N LEU A 15 -19.84 -21.44 34.40
CA LEU A 15 -19.74 -20.57 33.23
C LEU A 15 -18.59 -19.59 33.51
N VAL A 16 -17.38 -19.92 33.03
CA VAL A 16 -16.32 -18.92 32.91
C VAL A 16 -16.77 -17.99 31.80
N ALA A 17 -17.41 -16.89 32.17
CA ALA A 17 -17.56 -15.75 31.30
C ALA A 17 -16.13 -15.25 31.02
N GLY A 18 -15.54 -15.75 29.93
CA GLY A 18 -14.36 -15.13 29.36
C GLY A 18 -14.74 -13.69 29.08
N LEU A 19 -14.12 -12.75 29.79
CA LEU A 19 -14.08 -11.38 29.31
C LEU A 19 -13.39 -11.49 27.95
N CYS A 20 -14.16 -11.39 26.86
CA CYS A 20 -13.62 -10.91 25.61
C CYS A 20 -13.17 -9.49 25.91
N ALA A 21 -11.94 -9.33 26.38
CA ALA A 21 -11.23 -8.09 26.23
C ALA A 21 -11.23 -7.86 24.72
N SER A 22 -12.02 -6.90 24.27
CA SER A 22 -11.78 -6.27 22.98
C SER A 22 -10.33 -5.80 23.06
N ALA A 23 -9.42 -6.49 22.38
CA ALA A 23 -8.07 -5.96 22.20
C ALA A 23 -8.28 -4.62 21.50
N SER A 24 -8.05 -3.53 22.21
CA SER A 24 -7.94 -2.23 21.55
C SER A 24 -6.73 -2.36 20.64
N ALA A 25 -6.87 -1.89 19.39
CA ALA A 25 -5.70 -1.64 18.56
C ALA A 25 -4.75 -0.71 19.34
N ASP A 26 -3.51 -1.12 19.51
CA ASP A 26 -2.47 -0.30 20.09
C ASP A 26 -1.74 0.48 18.99
N THR A 27 -1.15 1.62 19.37
CA THR A 27 -0.26 2.39 18.49
C THR A 27 1.17 2.16 18.94
N ILE A 28 1.98 1.59 18.05
CA ILE A 28 3.41 1.30 18.27
C ILE A 28 4.21 2.35 17.50
N THR A 29 5.12 3.05 18.17
CA THR A 29 5.88 4.15 17.56
C THR A 29 7.30 3.75 17.20
N VAL A 30 7.78 4.22 16.06
CA VAL A 30 9.15 3.99 15.57
C VAL A 30 9.82 5.30 15.22
N CYS A 31 10.97 5.59 15.83
CA CYS A 31 11.74 6.80 15.57
C CYS A 31 13.23 6.49 15.54
N ALA A 32 13.92 6.94 14.49
CA ALA A 32 15.34 6.67 14.29
C ALA A 32 16.25 7.24 15.40
N ASP A 33 15.79 8.23 16.15
CA ASP A 33 16.51 8.84 17.29
C ASP A 33 16.35 8.06 18.61
N GLY A 34 15.54 6.99 18.60
CA GLY A 34 15.28 6.15 19.77
C GLY A 34 14.33 6.77 20.80
N SER A 35 13.61 7.85 20.47
CA SER A 35 12.64 8.49 21.36
C SER A 35 11.29 7.75 21.46
N CYS A 36 11.07 6.77 20.59
CA CYS A 36 9.83 6.01 20.44
C CYS A 36 9.96 4.58 20.97
N ASP A 37 8.88 3.79 20.90
CA ASP A 37 8.86 2.42 21.43
C ASP A 37 9.94 1.53 20.79
N PHE A 38 10.18 1.76 19.49
CA PHE A 38 11.21 1.10 18.70
C PHE A 38 12.05 2.14 17.93
N SER A 39 13.27 1.74 17.57
CA SER A 39 14.11 2.45 16.59
C SER A 39 14.19 1.73 15.25
N ASP A 40 13.77 0.46 15.23
CA ASP A 40 13.81 -0.42 14.07
C ASP A 40 12.39 -0.79 13.63
N PRO A 41 11.99 -0.46 12.39
CA PRO A 41 10.68 -0.82 11.86
C PRO A 41 10.41 -2.32 11.81
N SER A 42 11.41 -3.17 11.53
CA SER A 42 11.16 -4.62 11.41
C SER A 42 10.80 -5.21 12.77
N ALA A 43 11.52 -4.83 13.83
CA ALA A 43 11.20 -5.22 15.20
C ALA A 43 9.82 -4.72 15.66
N ALA A 44 9.45 -3.48 15.33
CA ALA A 44 8.14 -2.93 15.67
C ALA A 44 7.01 -3.72 15.02
N ILE A 45 7.11 -3.97 13.71
CA ILE A 45 6.13 -4.73 12.93
C ILE A 45 6.04 -6.18 13.42
N ALA A 46 7.17 -6.80 13.78
CA ALA A 46 7.19 -8.15 14.33
C ALA A 46 6.53 -8.25 15.72
N SER A 47 6.46 -7.14 16.47
CA SER A 47 5.80 -7.10 17.77
C SER A 47 4.29 -6.81 17.70
N ALA A 48 3.82 -6.28 16.56
CA ALA A 48 2.44 -5.83 16.38
C ALA A 48 1.44 -7.00 16.31
N LEU A 49 0.28 -6.80 16.94
CA LEU A 49 -0.86 -7.71 16.95
C LEU A 49 -1.93 -7.26 15.93
N PRO A 50 -2.83 -8.17 15.49
CA PRO A 50 -3.91 -7.81 14.59
C PRO A 50 -4.75 -6.64 15.13
N GLY A 51 -4.92 -5.60 14.31
CA GLY A 51 -5.58 -4.35 14.64
C GLY A 51 -4.62 -3.20 14.91
N ASP A 52 -3.38 -3.47 15.30
CA ASP A 52 -2.42 -2.42 15.70
C ASP A 52 -2.04 -1.49 14.55
N VAL A 53 -1.60 -0.29 14.94
CA VAL A 53 -1.01 0.71 14.05
C VAL A 53 0.46 0.89 14.41
N VAL A 54 1.35 0.63 13.46
CA VAL A 54 2.77 0.94 13.57
C VAL A 54 3.01 2.30 12.91
N GLU A 55 3.23 3.33 13.72
CA GLU A 55 3.50 4.71 13.31
C GLU A 55 5.01 4.94 13.24
N ILE A 56 5.51 5.31 12.06
CA ILE A 56 6.94 5.41 11.79
C ILE A 56 7.27 6.86 11.44
N GLY A 57 8.14 7.47 12.24
CA GLY A 57 8.58 8.84 12.06
C GLY A 57 9.31 9.05 10.72
N GLU A 58 9.43 10.31 10.33
CA GLU A 58 10.17 10.70 9.13
C GLU A 58 11.65 10.25 9.21
N GLY A 59 12.24 9.98 8.05
CA GLY A 59 13.65 9.62 7.96
C GLY A 59 13.90 8.43 7.07
N THR A 60 15.19 8.14 6.86
CA THR A 60 15.65 6.98 6.11
C THR A 60 16.06 5.86 7.06
N TYR A 61 15.34 4.75 6.98
CA TYR A 61 15.62 3.51 7.68
C TYR A 61 16.38 2.59 6.74
N LEU A 62 17.69 2.46 6.98
CA LEU A 62 18.55 1.51 6.28
C LEU A 62 18.27 0.12 6.83
N LEU A 63 17.50 -0.66 6.10
CA LEU A 63 17.07 -1.97 6.56
C LEU A 63 18.21 -2.98 6.44
N ASP A 64 18.36 -3.84 7.43
CA ASP A 64 19.25 -5.01 7.37
C ASP A 64 18.48 -6.31 7.07
N GLU A 65 17.15 -6.27 7.11
CA GLU A 65 16.26 -7.36 6.70
C GLU A 65 14.95 -6.85 6.03
N SER A 66 14.25 -7.78 5.38
CA SER A 66 12.95 -7.49 4.76
C SER A 66 11.89 -7.19 5.83
N ILE A 67 11.13 -6.11 5.65
CA ILE A 67 9.90 -5.89 6.39
C ILE A 67 8.91 -7.00 6.03
N SER A 68 8.45 -7.76 7.02
CA SER A 68 7.67 -8.98 6.80
C SER A 68 6.33 -8.90 7.52
N LEU A 69 5.23 -8.91 6.76
CA LEU A 69 3.86 -9.02 7.28
C LEU A 69 3.34 -10.40 6.88
N ILE A 70 3.24 -11.32 7.84
CA ILE A 70 2.85 -12.71 7.57
C ILE A 70 1.67 -13.09 8.48
N GLY A 71 0.46 -13.14 7.93
CA GLY A 71 -0.74 -13.35 8.73
C GLY A 71 -1.19 -12.11 9.51
N ASN A 72 -0.52 -10.97 9.31
CA ASN A 72 -0.78 -9.74 10.06
C ASN A 72 -1.89 -8.91 9.40
N GLN A 73 -2.87 -8.50 10.21
CA GLN A 73 -3.90 -7.50 9.90
C GLN A 73 -3.56 -6.20 10.63
N ILE A 74 -2.49 -5.52 10.21
CA ILE A 74 -2.01 -4.30 10.87
C ILE A 74 -2.00 -3.12 9.91
N THR A 75 -1.93 -1.92 10.46
CA THR A 75 -1.60 -0.71 9.70
C THR A 75 -0.12 -0.39 9.90
N VAL A 76 0.61 -0.17 8.80
CA VAL A 76 1.96 0.40 8.81
C VAL A 76 1.88 1.79 8.17
N ARG A 77 2.13 2.83 8.97
CA ARG A 77 1.99 4.23 8.56
C ARG A 77 3.32 4.95 8.71
N GLY A 78 3.83 5.52 7.61
CA GLY A 78 4.93 6.48 7.65
C GLY A 78 4.46 7.92 7.86
N ALA A 79 5.43 8.79 8.12
CA ALA A 79 5.24 10.23 8.17
C ALA A 79 5.09 10.82 6.76
N VAL A 80 4.48 12.01 6.68
CA VAL A 80 4.39 12.82 5.46
C VAL A 80 5.06 14.17 5.66
N ASP A 81 5.54 14.78 4.58
CA ASP A 81 6.02 16.16 4.58
C ASP A 81 4.87 17.18 4.51
N ALA A 82 5.21 18.47 4.48
CA ALA A 82 4.23 19.56 4.43
C ALA A 82 3.35 19.57 3.16
N SER A 83 3.70 18.79 2.13
CA SER A 83 2.93 18.63 0.90
C SER A 83 2.14 17.31 0.84
N GLY A 84 2.16 16.55 1.94
CA GLY A 84 1.50 15.24 2.02
C GLY A 84 2.29 14.11 1.37
N GLN A 85 3.51 14.34 0.90
CA GLN A 85 4.36 13.32 0.29
C GLN A 85 5.02 12.45 1.37
N PRO A 86 5.23 11.15 1.13
CA PRO A 86 5.81 10.27 2.14
C PRO A 86 7.24 10.66 2.51
N ALA A 87 7.49 10.82 3.81
CA ALA A 87 8.76 11.23 4.39
C ALA A 87 9.50 10.07 5.11
N THR A 88 8.84 8.92 5.27
CA THR A 88 9.46 7.70 5.80
C THR A 88 9.99 6.85 4.64
N ILE A 89 11.29 6.58 4.65
CA ILE A 89 11.98 5.85 3.58
C ILE A 89 12.50 4.52 4.13
N PHE A 90 12.03 3.43 3.55
CA PHE A 90 12.59 2.10 3.70
C PHE A 90 13.57 1.83 2.56
N ASP A 91 14.85 1.73 2.92
CA ASP A 91 15.95 1.51 1.98
C ASP A 91 16.48 0.07 2.15
N GLY A 92 16.29 -0.76 1.13
CA GLY A 92 16.76 -2.16 1.10
C GLY A 92 18.24 -2.33 0.75
N GLN A 93 18.98 -1.23 0.54
CA GLN A 93 20.42 -1.20 0.33
C GLN A 93 20.93 -2.11 -0.80
N GLY A 94 20.09 -2.38 -1.81
CA GLY A 94 20.36 -3.23 -2.96
C GLY A 94 20.53 -4.71 -2.62
N SER A 95 20.03 -5.16 -1.46
CA SER A 95 20.40 -6.48 -0.91
C SER A 95 19.26 -7.49 -0.84
N PHE A 96 18.01 -7.03 -0.70
CA PHE A 96 16.84 -7.90 -0.53
C PHE A 96 15.54 -7.19 -0.93
N VAL A 97 14.45 -7.95 -0.99
CA VAL A 97 13.11 -7.40 -1.18
C VAL A 97 12.75 -6.54 0.04
N VAL A 98 12.43 -5.27 -0.16
CA VAL A 98 12.23 -4.32 0.97
C VAL A 98 11.05 -4.76 1.85
N MET A 99 9.93 -5.16 1.22
CA MET A 99 8.72 -5.52 1.95
C MET A 99 8.02 -6.76 1.38
N GLY A 100 7.72 -7.73 2.23
CA GLY A 100 6.98 -8.94 1.91
C GLY A 100 5.66 -9.03 2.68
N LEU A 101 4.56 -9.25 1.97
CA LEU A 101 3.24 -9.52 2.52
C LEU A 101 2.78 -10.91 2.08
N ALA A 102 2.50 -11.77 3.06
CA ALA A 102 2.01 -13.12 2.81
C ALA A 102 0.86 -13.47 3.75
N TYR A 103 -0.31 -13.84 3.22
CA TYR A 103 -1.51 -14.09 4.03
C TYR A 103 -1.89 -12.89 4.92
N ALA A 104 -1.55 -11.68 4.48
CA ALA A 104 -1.73 -10.44 5.23
C ALA A 104 -3.02 -9.74 4.79
N ASP A 105 -4.13 -10.49 4.85
CA ASP A 105 -5.43 -9.99 4.40
C ASP A 105 -5.78 -8.68 5.12
N GLN A 106 -6.40 -7.72 4.44
CA GLN A 106 -6.81 -6.42 5.00
C GLN A 106 -5.68 -5.57 5.60
N ALA A 107 -4.41 -5.91 5.37
CA ALA A 107 -3.30 -5.06 5.77
C ALA A 107 -3.37 -3.71 5.07
N LEU A 108 -2.98 -2.67 5.80
CA LEU A 108 -2.89 -1.30 5.31
C LEU A 108 -1.43 -0.83 5.40
N VAL A 109 -0.89 -0.37 4.28
CA VAL A 109 0.43 0.25 4.23
C VAL A 109 0.28 1.65 3.65
N GLU A 110 0.75 2.68 4.36
CA GLU A 110 0.62 4.05 3.87
C GLU A 110 1.80 4.95 4.19
N ASN A 111 2.01 5.96 3.35
CA ASN A 111 3.01 7.02 3.50
C ASN A 111 4.47 6.51 3.54
N LEU A 112 4.81 5.55 2.69
CA LEU A 112 6.17 4.99 2.62
C LEU A 112 6.83 5.21 1.27
N VAL A 113 8.11 5.53 1.30
CA VAL A 113 9.01 5.32 0.16
C VAL A 113 9.68 3.96 0.32
N ILE A 114 9.53 3.10 -0.68
CA ILE A 114 10.12 1.76 -0.75
C ILE A 114 11.18 1.77 -1.85
N THR A 115 12.45 1.71 -1.48
CA THR A 115 13.55 1.97 -2.43
C THR A 115 14.76 1.07 -2.24
N ASN A 116 15.58 1.02 -3.30
CA ASN A 116 16.82 0.25 -3.37
C ASN A 116 16.62 -1.23 -2.98
N GLY A 117 15.45 -1.79 -3.27
CA GLY A 117 15.18 -3.21 -3.10
C GLY A 117 15.82 -4.05 -4.20
N TYR A 118 16.19 -5.28 -3.86
CA TYR A 118 16.76 -6.26 -4.79
C TYR A 118 16.16 -7.64 -4.56
N GLY A 119 15.57 -8.25 -5.57
CA GLY A 119 15.01 -9.59 -5.45
C GLY A 119 15.01 -10.34 -6.76
N ASP A 120 14.66 -11.63 -6.73
CA ASP A 120 14.36 -12.34 -7.97
C ASP A 120 13.03 -11.88 -8.56
N TYR A 121 12.04 -11.63 -7.70
CA TYR A 121 10.72 -11.15 -8.08
C TYR A 121 10.24 -10.13 -7.06
N GLY A 122 9.84 -8.93 -7.49
CA GLY A 122 9.34 -7.91 -6.56
C GLY A 122 10.45 -7.25 -5.77
N GLY A 123 11.36 -6.52 -6.43
CA GLY A 123 12.51 -5.89 -5.76
C GLY A 123 12.08 -4.97 -4.61
N GLY A 124 11.08 -4.11 -4.83
CA GLY A 124 10.51 -3.26 -3.80
C GLY A 124 9.60 -4.04 -2.87
N ALA A 125 8.51 -4.62 -3.41
CA ALA A 125 7.57 -5.38 -2.60
C ALA A 125 7.04 -6.67 -3.26
N ARG A 126 6.69 -7.62 -2.41
CA ARG A 126 6.06 -8.87 -2.83
C ARG A 126 4.79 -9.15 -2.03
N PHE A 127 3.70 -9.39 -2.76
CA PHE A 127 2.39 -9.74 -2.21
C PHE A 127 2.01 -11.16 -2.63
N ILE A 128 1.67 -12.00 -1.65
CA ILE A 128 1.41 -13.42 -1.84
C ILE A 128 0.17 -13.81 -1.06
N ALA A 129 -0.79 -14.44 -1.73
CA ALA A 129 -1.99 -15.01 -1.08
C ALA A 129 -2.64 -14.09 -0.04
N SER A 130 -2.73 -12.80 -0.35
CA SER A 130 -3.29 -11.78 0.55
C SER A 130 -4.47 -11.09 -0.14
N SER A 131 -5.60 -10.98 0.53
CA SER A 131 -6.81 -10.33 0.00
C SER A 131 -7.10 -8.99 0.67
N ASP A 132 -7.61 -8.05 -0.11
CA ASP A 132 -8.07 -6.74 0.31
C ASP A 132 -6.97 -5.89 0.95
N VAL A 133 -5.73 -6.05 0.46
CA VAL A 133 -4.60 -5.22 0.87
C VAL A 133 -4.75 -3.84 0.23
N ILE A 134 -4.58 -2.79 1.03
CA ILE A 134 -4.58 -1.41 0.58
C ILE A 134 -3.20 -0.81 0.81
N VAL A 135 -2.63 -0.24 -0.25
CA VAL A 135 -1.41 0.56 -0.17
C VAL A 135 -1.74 1.98 -0.62
N ARG A 136 -1.43 2.97 0.21
CA ARG A 136 -1.85 4.36 0.03
C ARG A 136 -0.68 5.32 0.13
N ASN A 137 -0.57 6.27 -0.80
CA ASN A 137 0.48 7.32 -0.75
C ASN A 137 1.90 6.73 -0.60
N CYS A 138 2.20 5.68 -1.37
CA CYS A 138 3.48 4.98 -1.30
C CYS A 138 4.23 5.07 -2.63
N HIS A 139 5.55 5.19 -2.55
CA HIS A 139 6.43 5.35 -3.71
C HIS A 139 7.40 4.17 -3.79
N PHE A 140 7.18 3.28 -4.75
CA PHE A 140 8.08 2.18 -5.10
C PHE A 140 9.07 2.70 -6.14
N ARG A 141 10.30 3.02 -5.73
CA ARG A 141 11.28 3.64 -6.63
C ARG A 141 12.66 3.02 -6.60
N ASN A 142 13.31 2.97 -7.76
CA ASN A 142 14.69 2.48 -7.91
C ASN A 142 14.92 1.07 -7.33
N ASN A 143 13.91 0.20 -7.42
CA ASN A 143 14.03 -1.19 -7.01
C ASN A 143 14.39 -2.06 -8.21
N HIS A 144 14.99 -3.22 -7.96
CA HIS A 144 15.51 -4.11 -8.97
C HIS A 144 15.01 -5.54 -8.78
N ALA A 145 14.58 -6.17 -9.87
CA ALA A 145 14.31 -7.60 -9.91
C ALA A 145 15.15 -8.32 -10.98
N ASN A 146 15.74 -9.47 -10.66
CA ASN A 146 16.44 -10.30 -11.66
C ASN A 146 15.48 -10.85 -12.73
N TRP A 147 14.19 -10.97 -12.40
CA TRP A 147 13.17 -11.48 -13.31
C TRP A 147 12.09 -10.44 -13.53
N ASP A 148 11.14 -10.28 -12.59
CA ASP A 148 9.89 -9.58 -12.87
C ASP A 148 9.47 -8.64 -11.74
N GLY A 149 8.82 -7.54 -12.10
CA GLY A 149 8.24 -6.62 -11.13
C GLY A 149 9.30 -5.97 -10.26
N GLY A 150 10.21 -5.20 -10.85
CA GLY A 150 11.25 -4.47 -10.10
C GLY A 150 10.65 -3.69 -8.93
N GLY A 151 9.55 -2.97 -9.16
CA GLY A 151 8.80 -2.27 -8.12
C GLY A 151 8.01 -3.24 -7.23
N LEU A 152 7.09 -4.01 -7.81
CA LEU A 152 6.28 -4.97 -7.06
C LEU A 152 5.90 -6.24 -7.82
N ARG A 153 5.64 -7.30 -7.06
CA ARG A 153 5.19 -8.61 -7.55
C ARG A 153 3.97 -9.12 -6.78
N MET A 154 2.94 -9.60 -7.49
CA MET A 154 1.70 -10.13 -6.89
C MET A 154 1.34 -11.54 -7.36
N SER A 155 1.09 -12.48 -6.45
CA SER A 155 0.83 -13.88 -6.80
C SER A 155 -0.21 -14.58 -5.93
N LEU A 156 -0.67 -15.75 -6.37
CA LEU A 156 -1.51 -16.68 -5.60
C LEU A 156 -2.85 -16.07 -5.14
N ASN A 157 -3.65 -15.56 -6.08
CA ASN A 157 -4.96 -14.94 -5.87
C ASN A 157 -4.92 -13.72 -4.93
N THR A 158 -3.80 -12.98 -4.92
CA THR A 158 -3.71 -11.73 -4.18
C THR A 158 -4.64 -10.68 -4.77
N THR A 159 -5.32 -9.89 -3.93
CA THR A 159 -5.99 -8.65 -4.34
C THR A 159 -5.33 -7.44 -3.67
N LEU A 160 -4.86 -6.49 -4.48
CA LEU A 160 -4.16 -5.27 -4.02
C LEU A 160 -4.78 -4.05 -4.66
N THR A 161 -5.06 -3.04 -3.84
CA THR A 161 -5.47 -1.71 -4.30
C THR A 161 -4.37 -0.71 -3.97
N LEU A 162 -3.79 -0.09 -5.00
CA LEU A 162 -2.88 1.05 -4.87
C LEU A 162 -3.67 2.34 -5.05
N VAL A 163 -3.53 3.28 -4.12
CA VAL A 163 -4.21 4.57 -4.13
C VAL A 163 -3.18 5.66 -3.94
N ASP A 164 -3.16 6.66 -4.82
CA ASP A 164 -2.23 7.80 -4.76
C ASP A 164 -0.76 7.36 -4.69
N CYS A 165 -0.41 6.25 -5.36
CA CYS A 165 0.94 5.69 -5.33
C CYS A 165 1.77 6.09 -6.55
N GLU A 166 3.09 5.92 -6.42
CA GLU A 166 4.02 6.01 -7.54
C GLU A 166 4.86 4.73 -7.67
N ILE A 167 4.99 4.20 -8.89
CA ILE A 167 5.91 3.10 -9.23
C ILE A 167 6.85 3.62 -10.32
N THR A 168 8.07 4.00 -9.94
CA THR A 168 8.97 4.74 -10.84
C THR A 168 10.44 4.30 -10.81
N GLY A 169 11.10 4.32 -11.96
CA GLY A 169 12.55 4.03 -12.03
C GLY A 169 12.94 2.62 -11.58
N ASN A 170 11.99 1.67 -11.52
CA ASN A 170 12.29 0.30 -11.16
C ASN A 170 12.81 -0.48 -12.37
N THR A 171 13.63 -1.49 -12.13
CA THR A 171 14.32 -2.25 -13.18
C THR A 171 14.05 -3.75 -13.07
N ALA A 172 13.98 -4.42 -14.22
CA ALA A 172 13.84 -5.87 -14.30
C ALA A 172 14.77 -6.46 -15.38
N ASP A 173 15.55 -7.48 -15.00
CA ASP A 173 16.62 -8.08 -15.82
C ASP A 173 16.24 -9.44 -16.44
N HIS A 174 14.95 -9.67 -16.72
CA HIS A 174 14.46 -10.95 -17.23
C HIS A 174 15.27 -11.41 -18.47
N PRO A 175 15.83 -12.64 -18.47
CA PRO A 175 16.55 -13.15 -19.64
C PRO A 175 15.60 -13.22 -20.83
N THR A 176 16.02 -12.64 -21.96
CA THR A 176 15.20 -12.44 -23.16
C THR A 176 14.77 -13.77 -23.79
N TRP A 177 13.62 -14.31 -23.36
CA TRP A 177 12.85 -15.24 -24.19
C TRP A 177 11.96 -14.39 -25.09
N PRO A 178 11.98 -14.56 -26.43
CA PRO A 178 11.17 -13.77 -27.33
C PRO A 178 9.69 -13.78 -26.92
N GLY A 179 9.11 -12.60 -26.73
CA GLY A 179 7.68 -12.43 -26.44
C GLY A 179 7.27 -12.50 -24.96
N GLN A 180 8.21 -12.49 -24.01
CA GLN A 180 7.89 -12.38 -22.58
C GLN A 180 8.52 -11.09 -22.02
N SER A 181 7.73 -10.02 -21.97
CA SER A 181 8.04 -8.87 -21.10
C SER A 181 7.10 -8.93 -19.91
N ARG A 182 7.65 -8.61 -18.74
CA ARG A 182 7.04 -9.00 -17.47
C ARG A 182 6.86 -7.85 -16.48
N GLY A 183 6.87 -6.62 -16.98
CA GLY A 183 6.55 -5.41 -16.25
C GLY A 183 7.63 -5.04 -15.23
N ALA A 184 8.51 -4.09 -15.59
CA ALA A 184 9.56 -3.64 -14.68
C ALA A 184 9.02 -2.86 -13.47
N GLY A 185 7.87 -2.20 -13.62
CA GLY A 185 7.18 -1.56 -12.50
C GLY A 185 6.45 -2.60 -11.66
N ALA A 186 5.52 -3.33 -12.27
CA ALA A 186 4.68 -4.31 -11.57
C ALA A 186 4.45 -5.60 -12.36
N ASN A 187 4.47 -6.73 -11.67
CA ASN A 187 4.12 -8.03 -12.23
C ASN A 187 2.97 -8.70 -11.45
N VAL A 188 1.83 -8.87 -12.14
CA VAL A 188 0.62 -9.48 -11.59
C VAL A 188 0.47 -10.89 -12.17
N SER A 189 0.41 -11.92 -11.34
CA SER A 189 0.39 -13.32 -11.81
C SER A 189 -0.63 -14.14 -11.03
N GLY A 190 -1.78 -14.38 -11.66
CA GLY A 190 -2.93 -15.00 -10.99
C GLY A 190 -3.36 -14.19 -9.77
N ALA A 191 -3.45 -12.87 -9.93
CA ALA A 191 -3.76 -11.90 -8.89
C ALA A 191 -4.52 -10.72 -9.53
N THR A 192 -5.11 -9.85 -8.70
CA THR A 192 -5.87 -8.69 -9.14
C THR A 192 -5.25 -7.43 -8.56
N LEU A 193 -4.84 -6.52 -9.44
CA LEU A 193 -4.33 -5.19 -9.09
C LEU A 193 -5.37 -4.15 -9.48
N THR A 194 -5.67 -3.24 -8.55
CA THR A 194 -6.45 -2.03 -8.81
C THR A 194 -5.55 -0.83 -8.59
N LEU A 195 -5.56 0.12 -9.53
CA LEU A 195 -4.81 1.38 -9.43
C LEU A 195 -5.80 2.52 -9.36
N VAL A 196 -5.73 3.37 -8.34
CA VAL A 196 -6.55 4.57 -8.19
C VAL A 196 -5.62 5.77 -8.06
N ARG A 197 -5.74 6.76 -8.95
CA ARG A 197 -4.85 7.94 -9.00
C ARG A 197 -3.36 7.60 -8.84
N THR A 198 -2.96 6.44 -9.39
CA THR A 198 -1.63 5.88 -9.22
C THR A 198 -0.83 6.03 -10.50
N ARG A 199 0.42 6.44 -10.36
CA ARG A 199 1.34 6.67 -11.47
C ARG A 199 2.33 5.52 -11.61
N VAL A 200 2.46 4.99 -12.81
CA VAL A 200 3.45 3.96 -13.15
C VAL A 200 4.23 4.39 -14.38
N CYS A 201 5.49 4.78 -14.18
CA CYS A 201 6.29 5.31 -15.28
C CYS A 201 7.80 5.15 -15.12
N GLY A 202 8.54 5.24 -16.22
CA GLY A 202 10.01 5.23 -16.18
C GLY A 202 10.61 3.92 -15.68
N ASN A 203 9.83 2.83 -15.62
CA ASN A 203 10.34 1.52 -15.24
C ASN A 203 10.95 0.84 -16.47
N ILE A 204 12.11 0.19 -16.29
CA ILE A 204 12.94 -0.32 -17.38
C ILE A 204 13.06 -1.84 -17.29
N ASP A 205 12.50 -2.53 -18.27
CA ASP A 205 12.75 -3.95 -18.53
C ASP A 205 13.90 -4.05 -19.53
N SER A 206 14.97 -4.75 -19.14
CA SER A 206 16.19 -4.98 -19.96
C SER A 206 15.89 -5.60 -21.32
N SER A 207 14.77 -6.32 -21.45
CA SER A 207 14.37 -6.99 -22.68
C SER A 207 13.62 -6.10 -23.68
N THR A 208 13.00 -5.00 -23.23
CA THR A 208 12.11 -4.16 -24.06
C THR A 208 12.33 -2.65 -23.93
N ALA A 209 13.42 -2.21 -23.30
CA ALA A 209 13.78 -0.79 -23.16
C ALA A 209 12.65 0.08 -22.57
N GLY A 210 11.91 -0.45 -21.58
CA GLY A 210 10.89 0.30 -20.83
C GLY A 210 9.51 0.39 -21.48
N LEU A 211 9.20 -0.45 -22.48
CA LEU A 211 7.90 -0.44 -23.15
C LEU A 211 6.75 -1.06 -22.32
N GLN A 212 7.04 -1.94 -21.36
CA GLN A 212 6.02 -2.52 -20.47
C GLN A 212 6.26 -2.12 -19.02
N GLN A 213 5.40 -1.24 -18.53
CA GLN A 213 5.42 -0.77 -17.15
C GLN A 213 4.81 -1.82 -16.20
N ILE A 214 3.71 -2.47 -16.62
CA ILE A 214 2.99 -3.48 -15.85
C ILE A 214 2.72 -4.70 -16.75
N THR A 215 2.61 -5.90 -16.15
CA THR A 215 2.12 -7.09 -16.86
C THR A 215 1.07 -7.85 -16.05
N GLY A 216 0.33 -8.71 -16.74
CA GLY A 216 -0.66 -9.62 -16.14
C GLY A 216 -1.94 -8.94 -15.68
N VAL A 217 -2.21 -7.77 -16.23
CA VAL A 217 -3.42 -6.96 -16.04
C VAL A 217 -3.97 -6.53 -17.39
N ASN A 218 -5.26 -6.17 -17.42
CA ASN A 218 -5.82 -5.43 -18.53
C ASN A 218 -5.66 -3.93 -18.26
N GLU A 219 -4.66 -3.28 -18.87
CA GLU A 219 -4.37 -1.87 -18.61
C GLU A 219 -5.57 -0.94 -18.88
N SER A 220 -6.44 -1.29 -19.84
CA SER A 220 -7.64 -0.48 -20.12
C SER A 220 -8.64 -0.43 -18.97
N GLU A 221 -8.60 -1.42 -18.06
CA GLU A 221 -9.43 -1.45 -16.85
C GLU A 221 -8.80 -0.64 -15.72
N LEU A 222 -7.48 -0.41 -15.75
CA LEU A 222 -6.76 0.34 -14.72
C LEU A 222 -6.82 1.85 -14.94
N ILE A 223 -6.75 2.29 -16.20
CA ILE A 223 -6.80 3.73 -16.54
C ILE A 223 -8.14 4.39 -16.16
N GLY A 224 -9.23 3.62 -16.03
CA GLY A 224 -10.57 4.12 -15.69
C GLY A 224 -10.74 4.63 -14.25
N PHE A 225 -9.69 4.54 -13.43
CA PHE A 225 -9.67 4.97 -12.03
C PHE A 225 -8.65 6.11 -11.79
N GLY A 226 -8.34 6.89 -12.83
CA GLY A 226 -7.39 8.00 -12.77
C GLY A 226 -5.91 7.57 -12.72
N ALA A 227 -5.63 6.29 -12.98
CA ALA A 227 -4.26 5.80 -13.06
C ALA A 227 -3.57 6.26 -14.35
N CYS A 228 -2.27 6.51 -14.26
CA CYS A 228 -1.43 6.76 -15.42
C CYS A 228 -0.35 5.69 -15.56
N ILE A 229 -0.23 5.12 -16.76
CA ILE A 229 0.77 4.10 -17.09
C ILE A 229 1.47 4.52 -18.39
N GLN A 230 2.73 4.94 -18.31
CA GLN A 230 3.51 5.41 -19.47
C GLN A 230 4.99 5.09 -19.32
N SER A 231 5.74 4.97 -20.41
CA SER A 231 7.20 4.79 -20.31
C SER A 231 7.91 6.04 -19.82
N ASP A 232 7.45 7.23 -20.22
CA ASP A 232 8.00 8.51 -19.79
C ASP A 232 7.15 9.12 -18.67
N CYS A 233 7.82 9.39 -17.55
CA CYS A 233 7.20 10.06 -16.42
C CYS A 233 6.76 11.50 -16.74
N GLY A 234 7.43 12.21 -17.65
CA GLY A 234 7.09 13.60 -18.00
C GLY A 234 5.72 13.77 -18.65
N VAL A 235 5.20 12.73 -19.30
CA VAL A 235 3.85 12.70 -19.88
C VAL A 235 2.87 11.89 -19.03
N CYS A 236 3.37 11.23 -17.99
CA CYS A 236 2.55 10.44 -17.09
C CYS A 236 2.00 11.28 -15.95
N VAL A 237 1.02 12.11 -16.28
CA VAL A 237 0.20 12.81 -15.30
C VAL A 237 -0.95 11.88 -14.94
N THR A 238 -1.03 11.49 -13.66
CA THR A 238 -2.30 11.04 -13.08
C THR A 238 -3.30 12.18 -13.24
N THR A 239 -4.59 11.86 -13.38
CA THR A 239 -5.65 12.86 -13.62
C THR A 239 -5.45 14.08 -12.74
N GLU A 240 -5.78 15.26 -13.28
CA GLU A 240 -5.75 16.52 -12.52
C GLU A 240 -6.34 16.25 -11.13
N PRO A 241 -5.66 16.60 -10.02
CA PRO A 241 -6.13 16.24 -8.68
C PRO A 241 -7.59 16.67 -8.41
N SER A 242 -8.04 17.68 -9.15
CA SER A 242 -9.40 18.21 -9.13
C SER A 242 -10.44 17.42 -9.93
N ASP A 243 -10.04 16.47 -10.77
CA ASP A 243 -10.91 15.48 -11.44
C ASP A 243 -11.15 14.35 -10.43
N LEU A 244 -12.15 14.59 -9.57
CA LEU A 244 -12.53 13.75 -8.44
C LEU A 244 -13.39 12.55 -8.87
N ASN A 245 -14.04 12.62 -10.03
CA ASN A 245 -14.91 11.58 -10.57
C ASN A 245 -14.22 10.69 -11.62
N PHE A 246 -13.01 11.07 -12.06
CA PHE A 246 -12.16 10.39 -13.04
C PHE A 246 -12.74 10.30 -14.45
N ASP A 247 -13.56 11.26 -14.85
CA ASP A 247 -14.13 11.31 -16.21
C ASP A 247 -13.23 12.04 -17.21
N GLY A 248 -12.08 12.54 -16.77
CA GLY A 248 -11.10 13.26 -17.57
C GLY A 248 -11.41 14.75 -17.70
N ARG A 249 -12.33 15.30 -16.90
CA ARG A 249 -12.64 16.72 -16.79
C ARG A 249 -12.66 17.14 -15.33
N VAL A 250 -12.47 18.43 -15.10
CA VAL A 250 -12.71 19.08 -13.82
C VAL A 250 -13.95 19.96 -13.98
N ASP A 251 -15.11 19.44 -13.59
CA ASP A 251 -16.38 20.12 -13.77
C ASP A 251 -17.33 20.02 -12.56
N GLY A 252 -18.61 20.29 -12.80
CA GLY A 252 -19.63 20.29 -11.75
C GLY A 252 -19.83 18.93 -11.07
N ALA A 253 -19.47 17.83 -11.74
CA ALA A 253 -19.53 16.50 -11.15
C ALA A 253 -18.45 16.33 -10.07
N ASP A 254 -17.23 16.82 -10.31
CA ASP A 254 -16.15 16.83 -9.32
C ASP A 254 -16.48 17.76 -8.16
N MET A 255 -17.01 18.94 -8.47
CA MET A 255 -17.46 19.88 -7.44
C MET A 255 -18.51 19.26 -6.53
N THR A 256 -19.38 18.38 -7.05
CA THR A 256 -20.38 17.67 -6.25
C THR A 256 -19.71 16.70 -5.27
N ILE A 257 -18.64 16.02 -5.68
CA ILE A 257 -17.86 15.13 -4.80
C ILE A 257 -17.17 15.93 -3.71
N LEU A 258 -16.51 17.05 -4.07
CA LEU A 258 -15.86 17.94 -3.11
C LEU A 258 -16.86 18.46 -2.08
N LEU A 259 -17.99 19.03 -2.54
CA LEU A 259 -19.00 19.60 -1.65
C LEU A 259 -19.70 18.55 -0.78
N SER A 260 -19.74 17.28 -1.21
CA SER A 260 -20.28 16.19 -0.40
C SER A 260 -19.40 15.82 0.79
N ALA A 261 -18.11 16.18 0.75
CA ALA A 261 -17.14 15.94 1.82
C ALA A 261 -16.87 17.19 2.68
N TRP A 262 -17.62 18.28 2.48
CA TRP A 262 -17.33 19.59 3.07
C TRP A 262 -17.28 19.55 4.61
N GLY A 263 -16.14 19.95 5.18
CA GLY A 263 -15.86 19.98 6.61
C GLY A 263 -15.32 18.68 7.19
N ASP A 264 -15.18 17.62 6.38
CA ASP A 264 -14.59 16.33 6.75
C ASP A 264 -13.26 16.12 6.02
N ALA A 265 -12.47 15.13 6.42
CA ALA A 265 -11.37 14.65 5.60
C ALA A 265 -11.91 13.82 4.42
N GLY A 266 -11.27 13.84 3.26
CA GLY A 266 -11.74 13.05 2.13
C GLY A 266 -11.01 13.32 0.81
N PRO A 267 -11.47 12.69 -0.29
CA PRO A 267 -10.85 12.86 -1.60
C PRO A 267 -10.94 14.29 -2.13
N GLY A 268 -11.80 15.13 -1.55
CA GLY A 268 -11.89 16.55 -1.85
C GLY A 268 -10.85 17.43 -1.14
N ASP A 269 -9.97 16.88 -0.29
CA ASP A 269 -8.87 17.63 0.35
C ASP A 269 -7.71 17.75 -0.65
N LEU A 270 -7.92 18.66 -1.60
CA LEU A 270 -7.00 18.95 -2.69
C LEU A 270 -5.78 19.74 -2.21
N ASP A 271 -5.86 20.44 -1.08
CA ASP A 271 -4.77 21.23 -0.52
C ASP A 271 -3.97 20.58 0.60
N GLY A 272 -4.40 19.41 1.06
CA GLY A 272 -3.70 18.58 2.04
C GLY A 272 -3.77 19.15 3.45
N SER A 273 -4.75 20.01 3.73
CA SER A 273 -4.94 20.63 5.05
C SER A 273 -5.56 19.69 6.08
N GLY A 274 -6.07 18.53 5.64
CA GLY A 274 -6.73 17.53 6.46
C GLY A 274 -8.24 17.71 6.58
N ILE A 275 -8.82 18.73 5.93
CA ILE A 275 -10.27 18.99 5.87
C ILE A 275 -10.64 19.50 4.47
N VAL A 276 -11.84 19.15 3.98
CA VAL A 276 -12.36 19.71 2.73
C VAL A 276 -13.05 21.04 2.99
N ASP A 277 -12.49 22.14 2.51
CA ASP A 277 -13.04 23.49 2.69
C ASP A 277 -12.85 24.42 1.47
N GLY A 278 -12.88 25.74 1.73
CA GLY A 278 -12.73 26.76 0.68
C GLY A 278 -11.37 26.75 0.00
N GLY A 279 -10.32 26.26 0.66
CA GLY A 279 -8.99 26.05 0.07
C GLY A 279 -9.06 25.05 -1.08
N ASP A 280 -9.72 23.92 -0.85
CA ASP A 280 -9.88 22.87 -1.85
C ASP A 280 -10.78 23.29 -3.00
N LEU A 281 -11.90 23.94 -2.69
CA LEU A 281 -12.78 24.47 -3.73
C LEU A 281 -12.03 25.44 -4.65
N THR A 282 -11.11 26.23 -4.09
CA THR A 282 -10.28 27.13 -4.90
C THR A 282 -9.36 26.35 -5.84
N LYS A 283 -8.76 25.23 -5.38
CA LYS A 283 -7.96 24.35 -6.26
C LYS A 283 -8.82 23.72 -7.35
N LEU A 284 -10.00 23.21 -7.02
CA LEU A 284 -10.91 22.62 -8.00
C LEU A 284 -11.31 23.61 -9.08
N LEU A 285 -11.74 24.81 -8.67
CA LEU A 285 -12.15 25.87 -9.60
C LEU A 285 -10.97 26.39 -10.45
N ALA A 286 -9.74 26.36 -9.93
CA ALA A 286 -8.56 26.77 -10.67
C ALA A 286 -8.22 25.82 -11.84
N SER A 287 -8.61 24.55 -11.74
CA SER A 287 -8.35 23.51 -12.74
C SER A 287 -9.55 23.21 -13.64
N TRP A 288 -10.63 24.00 -13.57
CA TRP A 288 -11.90 23.75 -14.28
C TRP A 288 -11.72 23.63 -15.80
N SER A 289 -12.28 22.57 -16.40
CA SER A 289 -12.08 22.20 -17.82
C SER A 289 -13.35 21.78 -18.55
#